data_AF-C3Y4A7-F1
#
_entry.id   AF-C3Y4A7-F1
#
_cell.length_a   1.000
_cell.length_b   1.000
_cell.length_c   1.000
_cell.angle_alpha   90.00
_cell.angle_beta   90.00
_cell.angle_gamma   90.00
#
_symmetry.space_group_name_H-M   'P 1'
#
loop_
_entity.id
_entity.type
_entity.pdbx_description
1 polymer ?
#
loop_
_entity_poly.entity_id
_entity_poly.type
_entity_poly.pdbx_seq_one_letter_code
_entity_poly.pdbx_strand_id
1 'polypeptide(L)'
;MEAEIKAARERAIVPLDIRMKQFRDMLLERGVSAFSTWDKELHKIVFDPRYLLLNNKERKQVFEQYVKQRAEDERKEKRSKLKEAKEEFVQLMEEAKISAKTSFSEFAMKNGKDHRFKAIEKMRDREALFSEFMTTLRKKEKETSRSRAEKVKQDFTDLLKEQNVDKYSRWSKVKDKVESDSRYKAVDSSHLREEWFKMYVETKAKEEDAEKEREKERQRRAEESLKERQREVQKERSELIREVDREREQHKRDEATQHFKALLADMVRNADANWRETRRQLRKDHRWELANLLDRDEKEKLFNEHIDMLTKKKREQFKQLLDETSEITLMSSWKEVRKIIKDDPRFSKFSSSDRKREREFNDYIRDKFVAAKADFRTLLKETKFITYK
;
A
#
# COMPACT_ATOMS: atom_id res chain seq x y z
N MET A 1 -4.91 45.35 58.85
CA MET A 1 -3.48 45.18 58.49
C MET A 1 -2.98 43.78 58.83
N GLU A 2 -3.30 43.25 60.01
CA GLU A 2 -2.91 41.90 60.44
C GLU A 2 -3.41 40.74 59.55
N ALA A 3 -4.67 40.79 59.10
CA ALA A 3 -5.25 39.76 58.22
C ALA A 3 -4.57 39.65 56.84
N GLU A 4 -4.11 40.78 56.29
CA GLU A 4 -3.39 40.80 55.00
C GLU A 4 -1.96 40.27 55.15
N ILE A 5 -1.29 40.56 56.27
CA ILE A 5 0.03 40.02 56.58
C ILE A 5 -0.03 38.49 56.74
N LYS A 6 -1.08 37.99 57.41
CA LYS A 6 -1.33 36.55 57.55
C LYS A 6 -1.61 35.91 56.19
N ALA A 7 -2.49 36.50 55.38
CA ALA A 7 -2.80 36.02 54.04
C ALA A 7 -1.56 36.04 53.12
N ALA A 8 -0.68 37.04 53.23
CA ALA A 8 0.55 37.11 52.44
C ALA A 8 1.54 35.97 52.77
N ARG A 9 1.70 35.63 54.05
CA ARG A 9 2.49 34.46 54.47
C ARG A 9 1.88 33.16 53.94
N GLU A 10 0.56 33.05 54.00
CA GLU A 10 -0.17 31.87 53.55
C GLU A 10 -0.14 31.71 52.02
N ARG A 11 -0.21 32.80 51.25
CA ARG A 11 0.00 32.80 49.79
C ARG A 11 1.39 32.29 49.38
N ALA A 12 2.41 32.52 50.21
CA ALA A 12 3.79 32.09 49.93
C ALA A 12 4.03 30.60 50.23
N ILE A 13 3.26 30.02 51.16
CA ILE A 13 3.42 28.63 51.61
C ILE A 13 2.45 27.69 50.90
N VAL A 14 1.24 28.15 50.59
CA VAL A 14 0.17 27.32 50.05
C VAL A 14 0.13 27.42 48.51
N PRO A 15 0.26 26.29 47.78
CA PRO A 15 0.12 26.25 46.33
C PRO A 15 -1.18 26.89 45.82
N LEU A 16 -1.13 27.48 44.62
CA LEU A 16 -2.25 28.19 44.01
C LEU A 16 -3.51 27.29 43.90
N ASP A 17 -3.36 26.03 43.50
CA ASP A 17 -4.49 25.11 43.33
C ASP A 17 -5.25 24.86 44.64
N ILE A 18 -4.51 24.77 45.77
CA ILE A 18 -5.11 24.61 47.10
C ILE A 18 -5.84 25.89 47.50
N ARG A 19 -5.25 27.07 47.24
CA ARG A 19 -5.91 28.37 47.50
C ARG A 19 -7.17 28.56 46.65
N MET A 20 -7.13 28.15 45.38
CA MET A 20 -8.28 28.18 44.48
C MET A 20 -9.39 27.23 44.96
N LYS A 21 -9.03 26.04 45.43
CA LYS A 21 -9.97 25.09 46.05
C LYS A 21 -10.60 25.68 47.32
N GLN A 22 -9.81 26.22 48.24
CA GLN A 22 -10.31 26.85 49.46
C GLN A 22 -11.25 28.01 49.17
N PHE A 23 -10.96 28.82 48.15
CA PHE A 23 -11.84 29.88 47.71
C PHE A 23 -13.15 29.33 47.11
N ARG A 24 -13.09 28.28 46.29
CA ARG A 24 -14.28 27.60 45.75
C ARG A 24 -15.15 26.99 46.85
N ASP A 25 -14.54 26.32 47.82
CA ASP A 25 -15.24 25.71 48.96
C ASP A 25 -15.89 26.80 49.83
N MET A 26 -15.22 27.94 50.00
CA MET A 26 -15.81 29.12 50.63
C MET A 26 -17.04 29.64 49.86
N LEU A 27 -16.98 29.74 48.53
CA LEU A 27 -18.16 30.15 47.73
C LEU A 27 -19.35 29.21 47.97
N LEU A 28 -19.08 27.91 48.08
CA LEU A 28 -20.08 26.88 48.38
C LEU A 28 -20.66 27.04 49.79
N GLU A 29 -19.81 27.10 50.81
CA GLU A 29 -20.19 27.21 52.22
C GLU A 29 -20.96 28.50 52.53
N ARG A 30 -20.58 29.60 51.89
CA ARG A 30 -21.24 30.91 52.06
C ARG A 30 -22.51 31.06 51.24
N GLY A 31 -22.94 30.00 50.55
CA GLY A 31 -24.19 30.00 49.79
C GLY A 31 -24.19 31.05 48.68
N VAL A 32 -23.06 31.19 47.97
CA VAL A 32 -22.95 32.07 46.82
C VAL A 32 -23.77 31.50 45.67
N SER A 33 -24.71 32.30 45.16
CA SER A 33 -25.63 31.87 44.10
C SER A 33 -24.94 31.85 42.73
N ALA A 34 -25.11 30.75 41.99
CA ALA A 34 -24.67 30.63 40.60
C ALA A 34 -25.50 31.49 39.62
N PHE A 35 -26.63 32.05 40.05
CA PHE A 35 -27.52 32.87 39.23
C PHE A 35 -27.47 34.37 39.59
N SER A 36 -26.51 34.77 40.43
CA SER A 36 -26.33 36.15 40.91
C SER A 36 -25.00 36.73 40.41
N THR A 37 -24.86 38.06 40.45
CA THR A 37 -23.63 38.74 39.99
C THR A 37 -22.58 38.79 41.11
N TRP A 38 -21.30 38.85 40.75
CA TRP A 38 -20.17 38.94 41.70
C TRP A 38 -20.39 40.03 42.76
N ASP A 39 -20.75 41.25 42.34
CA ASP A 39 -20.94 42.38 43.25
C ASP A 39 -22.08 42.16 44.26
N LYS A 40 -23.14 41.45 43.84
CA LYS A 40 -24.27 41.11 44.71
C LYS A 40 -23.90 40.05 45.75
N GLU A 41 -22.98 39.15 45.43
CA GLU A 41 -22.55 38.07 46.33
C GLU A 41 -21.30 38.43 47.15
N LEU A 42 -20.58 39.50 46.78
CA LEU A 42 -19.31 39.90 47.39
C LEU A 42 -19.38 40.06 48.91
N HIS A 43 -20.45 40.66 49.42
CA HIS A 43 -20.64 40.88 50.85
C HIS A 43 -20.67 39.58 51.67
N LYS A 44 -21.02 38.44 51.07
CA LYS A 44 -21.05 37.11 51.73
C LYS A 44 -19.65 36.54 51.98
N ILE A 45 -18.66 36.99 51.19
CA ILE A 45 -17.32 36.40 51.13
C ILE A 45 -16.21 37.37 51.52
N VAL A 46 -16.41 38.69 51.39
CA VAL A 46 -15.36 39.71 51.59
C VAL A 46 -14.74 39.69 52.99
N PHE A 47 -15.49 39.26 54.00
CA PHE A 47 -15.01 39.14 55.38
C PHE A 47 -14.43 37.76 55.73
N ASP A 48 -14.49 36.77 54.83
CA ASP A 48 -13.85 35.46 55.04
C ASP A 48 -12.33 35.58 54.84
N PRO A 49 -11.48 35.07 55.75
CA PRO A 49 -10.03 35.09 55.59
C PRO A 49 -9.54 34.48 54.26
N ARG A 50 -10.26 33.46 53.75
CA ARG A 50 -9.94 32.80 52.47
C ARG A 50 -10.13 33.71 51.26
N TYR A 51 -10.92 34.78 51.38
CA TYR A 51 -11.07 35.78 50.32
C TYR A 51 -9.73 36.43 49.97
N LEU A 52 -8.90 36.69 51.00
CA LEU A 52 -7.57 37.26 50.81
C LEU A 52 -6.59 36.26 50.20
N LEU A 53 -6.84 34.97 50.11
CA LEU A 53 -5.85 34.01 49.59
C LEU A 53 -5.64 34.08 48.07
N LEU A 54 -6.55 34.74 47.34
CA LEU A 54 -6.45 34.94 45.90
C LEU A 54 -6.34 36.43 45.55
N ASN A 55 -5.72 36.74 44.42
CA ASN A 55 -5.77 38.09 43.83
C ASN A 55 -7.07 38.31 43.03
N ASN A 56 -7.33 39.55 42.59
CA ASN A 56 -8.59 39.89 41.90
C ASN A 56 -8.84 39.02 40.63
N LYS A 57 -7.81 38.78 39.82
CA LYS A 57 -7.90 37.96 38.60
C LYS A 57 -8.23 36.50 38.93
N GLU A 58 -7.54 35.92 39.92
CA GLU A 58 -7.77 34.56 40.39
C GLU A 58 -9.17 34.39 41.01
N ARG A 59 -9.63 35.36 41.82
CA ARG A 59 -10.98 35.37 42.41
C ARG A 59 -12.06 35.33 41.33
N LYS A 60 -11.94 36.18 40.31
CA LYS A 60 -12.88 36.24 39.20
C LYS A 60 -12.89 34.93 38.40
N GLN A 61 -11.72 34.35 38.14
CA GLN A 61 -11.61 33.05 37.46
C GLN A 61 -12.28 31.91 38.25
N VAL A 62 -12.02 31.79 39.55
CA VAL A 62 -12.63 30.74 40.38
C VAL A 62 -14.14 30.95 40.50
N PHE A 63 -14.61 32.20 40.60
CA PHE A 63 -16.03 32.52 40.65
C PHE A 63 -16.76 32.14 39.35
N GLU A 64 -16.23 32.50 38.18
CA GLU A 64 -16.82 32.13 36.89
C GLU A 64 -16.90 30.60 36.73
N GLN A 65 -15.86 29.86 37.11
CA GLN A 65 -15.86 28.40 37.12
C GLN A 65 -16.87 27.82 38.11
N TYR A 66 -16.96 28.38 39.32
CA TYR A 66 -17.94 27.96 40.34
C TYR A 66 -19.37 28.16 39.85
N VAL A 67 -19.68 29.34 39.30
CA VAL A 67 -21.01 29.66 38.74
C VAL A 67 -21.40 28.66 37.66
N LYS A 68 -20.50 28.39 36.70
CA LYS A 68 -20.75 27.41 35.63
C LYS A 68 -21.01 26.01 36.19
N GLN A 69 -20.12 25.53 37.06
CA GLN A 69 -20.22 24.18 37.62
C GLN A 69 -21.47 24.00 38.47
N ARG A 70 -21.83 24.98 39.31
CA ARG A 70 -23.01 24.88 40.19
C ARG A 70 -24.32 24.93 39.39
N ALA A 71 -24.40 25.77 38.36
CA ALA A 71 -25.55 25.78 37.46
C ALA A 71 -25.72 24.45 36.71
N GLU A 72 -24.61 23.80 36.33
CA GLU A 72 -24.62 22.46 35.72
C GLU A 72 -25.00 21.37 36.73
N ASP A 73 -24.45 21.40 37.95
CA ASP A 73 -24.73 20.44 39.03
C ASP A 73 -26.21 20.48 39.44
N GLU A 74 -26.79 21.67 39.65
CA GLU A 74 -28.21 21.81 40.00
C GLU A 74 -29.14 21.31 38.88
N ARG A 75 -28.78 21.57 37.60
CA ARG A 75 -29.50 21.03 36.45
C ARG A 75 -29.39 19.50 36.37
N LYS A 76 -28.21 18.96 36.66
CA LYS A 76 -27.94 17.52 36.65
C LYS A 76 -28.69 16.82 37.78
N GLU A 77 -28.69 17.36 38.99
CA GLU A 77 -29.46 16.83 40.13
C GLU A 77 -30.96 16.81 39.84
N LYS A 78 -31.51 17.92 39.31
CA LYS A 78 -32.93 17.97 38.92
C LYS A 78 -33.27 16.94 37.85
N ARG A 79 -32.40 16.76 36.84
CA ARG A 79 -32.56 15.72 35.80
C ARG A 79 -32.43 14.31 36.38
N SER A 80 -31.50 14.09 37.31
CA SER A 80 -31.26 12.80 37.94
C SER A 80 -32.44 12.36 38.78
N LYS A 81 -32.98 13.24 39.64
CA LYS A 81 -34.18 12.97 40.43
C LYS A 81 -35.39 12.65 39.56
N LEU A 82 -35.58 13.38 38.46
CA LEU A 82 -36.66 13.10 37.52
C LEU A 82 -36.46 11.75 36.80
N LYS A 83 -35.21 11.38 36.48
CA LYS A 83 -34.89 10.09 35.87
C LYS A 83 -35.18 8.93 36.84
N GLU A 84 -34.73 9.05 38.08
CA GLU A 84 -34.98 8.07 39.14
C GLU A 84 -36.48 7.89 39.40
N ALA A 85 -37.25 8.98 39.51
CA ALA A 85 -38.70 8.92 39.65
C ALA A 85 -39.39 8.22 38.45
N LYS A 86 -38.86 8.38 37.24
CA LYS A 86 -39.36 7.67 36.04
C LYS A 86 -39.04 6.18 36.08
N GLU A 87 -37.83 5.82 36.49
CA GLU A 87 -37.40 4.42 36.63
C GLU A 87 -38.22 3.70 37.70
N GLU A 88 -38.46 4.33 38.85
CA GLU A 88 -39.34 3.80 39.90
C GLU A 88 -40.79 3.65 39.43
N PHE A 89 -41.30 4.58 38.62
CA PHE A 89 -42.64 4.49 38.02
C PHE A 89 -42.74 3.29 37.06
N VAL A 90 -41.68 3.01 36.29
CA VAL A 90 -41.60 1.81 35.43
C VAL A 90 -41.54 0.54 36.27
N GLN A 91 -40.74 0.52 37.33
CA GLN A 91 -40.65 -0.62 38.23
C GLN A 91 -42.01 -0.95 38.87
N LEU A 92 -42.78 0.07 39.26
CA LEU A 92 -44.16 -0.11 39.73
C LEU A 92 -45.05 -0.78 38.68
N MET A 93 -44.92 -0.43 37.40
CA MET A 93 -45.68 -1.07 36.31
C MET A 93 -45.27 -2.55 36.13
N GLU A 94 -43.98 -2.87 36.27
CA GLU A 94 -43.48 -4.25 36.21
C GLU A 94 -43.98 -5.10 37.38
N GLU A 95 -43.89 -4.58 38.61
CA GLU A 95 -44.38 -5.24 39.83
C GLU A 95 -45.90 -5.44 39.82
N ALA A 96 -46.63 -4.49 39.23
CA ALA A 96 -48.08 -4.58 39.07
C ALA A 96 -48.52 -5.68 38.09
N LYS A 97 -47.58 -6.28 37.33
CA LYS A 97 -47.80 -7.34 36.34
C LYS A 97 -48.99 -7.04 35.43
N ILE A 98 -49.05 -5.81 34.94
CA ILE A 98 -50.12 -5.36 34.05
C ILE A 98 -50.07 -6.11 32.71
N SER A 99 -51.25 -6.40 32.15
CA SER A 99 -51.36 -7.06 30.84
C SER A 99 -51.25 -6.03 29.73
N ALA A 100 -50.86 -6.43 28.52
CA ALA A 100 -50.88 -5.61 27.31
C ALA A 100 -52.26 -5.01 26.95
N LYS A 101 -53.34 -5.41 27.66
CA LYS A 101 -54.71 -4.90 27.54
C LYS A 101 -55.13 -3.92 28.65
N THR A 102 -54.35 -3.79 29.73
CA THR A 102 -54.68 -2.93 30.87
C THR A 102 -54.71 -1.46 30.45
N SER A 103 -55.74 -0.72 30.87
CA SER A 103 -55.85 0.72 30.57
C SER A 103 -55.10 1.56 31.60
N PHE A 104 -54.71 2.78 31.22
CA PHE A 104 -54.07 3.71 32.16
C PHE A 104 -54.99 4.05 33.34
N SER A 105 -56.29 4.21 33.10
CA SER A 105 -57.28 4.46 34.14
C SER A 105 -57.31 3.33 35.18
N GLU A 106 -57.33 2.08 34.72
CA GLU A 106 -57.31 0.90 35.59
C GLU A 106 -56.01 0.80 36.41
N PHE A 107 -54.86 1.06 35.77
CA PHE A 107 -53.57 1.11 36.47
C PHE A 107 -53.51 2.22 37.51
N ALA A 108 -54.00 3.43 37.17
CA ALA A 108 -54.02 4.59 38.05
C ALA A 108 -54.99 4.40 39.23
N MET A 109 -56.15 3.77 39.03
CA MET A 109 -57.08 3.45 40.10
C MET A 109 -56.43 2.51 41.15
N LYS A 110 -55.66 1.52 40.68
CA LYS A 110 -55.03 0.52 41.56
C LYS A 110 -53.79 1.07 42.28
N ASN A 111 -52.96 1.86 41.59
CA ASN A 111 -51.66 2.30 42.09
C ASN A 111 -51.59 3.80 42.44
N GLY A 112 -52.70 4.53 42.36
CA GLY A 112 -52.71 6.00 42.53
C GLY A 112 -52.30 6.50 43.91
N LYS A 113 -52.28 5.62 44.93
CA LYS A 113 -51.79 5.94 46.28
C LYS A 113 -50.29 5.73 46.45
N ASP A 114 -49.63 4.99 45.55
CA ASP A 114 -48.20 4.66 45.62
C ASP A 114 -47.33 5.92 45.50
N HIS A 115 -46.26 5.98 46.30
CA HIS A 115 -45.32 7.10 46.28
C HIS A 115 -44.68 7.28 44.91
N ARG A 116 -44.31 6.18 44.24
CA ARG A 116 -43.69 6.16 42.91
C ARG A 116 -44.64 6.68 41.84
N PHE A 117 -45.95 6.38 41.98
CA PHE A 117 -46.98 6.94 41.10
C PHE A 117 -47.13 8.46 41.27
N LYS A 118 -47.06 8.94 42.51
CA LYS A 118 -47.18 10.36 42.85
C LYS A 118 -45.90 11.16 42.54
N ALA A 119 -44.73 10.52 42.53
CA ALA A 119 -43.43 11.14 42.26
C ALA A 119 -43.35 11.80 40.88
N ILE A 120 -44.12 11.32 39.91
CA ILE A 120 -44.33 12.00 38.64
C ILE A 120 -45.48 12.99 38.82
N GLU A 121 -45.20 14.29 38.91
CA GLU A 121 -46.23 15.30 39.25
C GLU A 121 -47.29 15.47 38.16
N LYS A 122 -46.89 15.48 36.88
CA LYS A 122 -47.78 15.78 35.76
C LYS A 122 -48.51 14.54 35.28
N MET A 123 -49.84 14.60 35.23
CA MET A 123 -50.68 13.49 34.77
C MET A 123 -50.36 13.08 33.32
N ARG A 124 -50.08 14.05 32.45
CA ARG A 124 -49.65 13.81 31.06
C ARG A 124 -48.35 13.01 30.98
N ASP A 125 -47.42 13.25 31.89
CA ASP A 125 -46.13 12.54 31.92
C ASP A 125 -46.32 11.10 32.42
N ARG A 126 -47.23 10.87 33.39
CA ARG A 126 -47.62 9.53 33.84
C ARG A 126 -48.21 8.69 32.70
N GLU A 127 -49.14 9.28 31.94
CA GLU A 127 -49.80 8.61 30.81
C GLU A 127 -48.83 8.33 29.66
N ALA A 128 -47.87 9.24 29.41
CA ALA A 128 -46.82 9.05 28.43
C ALA A 128 -45.89 7.88 28.80
N LEU A 129 -45.42 7.82 30.06
CA LEU A 129 -44.59 6.71 30.56
C LEU A 129 -45.34 5.37 30.49
N PHE A 130 -46.63 5.37 30.85
CA PHE A 130 -47.47 4.19 30.75
C PHE A 130 -47.62 3.72 29.29
N SER A 131 -47.88 4.64 28.36
CA SER A 131 -48.01 4.32 26.94
C SER A 131 -46.72 3.76 26.33
N GLU A 132 -45.57 4.31 26.71
CA GLU A 132 -44.25 3.84 26.31
C GLU A 132 -43.99 2.42 26.84
N PHE A 133 -44.29 2.18 28.12
CA PHE A 133 -44.19 0.86 28.74
C PHE A 133 -45.09 -0.17 28.04
N MET A 134 -46.34 0.18 27.77
CA MET A 134 -47.30 -0.70 27.08
C MET A 134 -46.86 -1.04 25.65
N THR A 135 -46.25 -0.08 24.95
CA THR A 135 -45.69 -0.31 23.61
C THR A 135 -44.53 -1.31 23.68
N THR A 136 -43.65 -1.13 24.65
CA THR A 136 -42.50 -2.02 24.90
C THR A 136 -42.96 -3.41 25.29
N LEU A 137 -43.96 -3.52 26.17
CA LEU A 137 -44.54 -4.79 26.61
C LEU A 137 -45.15 -5.56 25.44
N ARG A 138 -45.98 -4.91 24.60
CA ARG A 138 -46.56 -5.52 23.39
C ARG A 138 -45.50 -5.98 22.40
N LYS A 139 -44.44 -5.18 22.22
CA LYS A 139 -43.32 -5.54 21.36
C LYS A 139 -42.59 -6.78 21.89
N LYS A 140 -42.28 -6.81 23.20
CA LYS A 140 -41.64 -7.94 23.87
C LYS A 140 -42.49 -9.21 23.79
N GLU A 141 -43.79 -9.13 24.07
CA GLU A 141 -44.71 -10.28 23.93
C GLU A 141 -44.76 -10.81 22.48
N LYS A 142 -44.86 -9.91 21.49
CA LYS A 142 -44.83 -10.31 20.06
C LYS A 142 -43.51 -10.96 19.66
N GLU A 143 -42.38 -10.42 20.12
CA GLU A 143 -41.04 -10.93 19.82
C GLU A 143 -40.78 -12.28 20.50
N THR A 144 -41.16 -12.44 21.77
CA THR A 144 -41.06 -13.73 22.48
C THR A 144 -41.94 -14.81 21.83
N SER A 145 -43.17 -14.46 21.42
CA SER A 145 -44.04 -15.38 20.68
C SER A 145 -43.44 -15.79 19.33
N ARG A 146 -42.88 -14.83 18.59
CA ARG A 146 -42.18 -15.10 17.31
C ARG A 146 -40.94 -15.97 17.51
N SER A 147 -40.10 -15.64 18.49
CA SER A 147 -38.88 -16.40 18.81
C SER A 147 -39.22 -17.84 19.22
N ARG A 148 -40.29 -18.03 20.01
CA ARG A 148 -40.78 -19.37 20.35
C ARG A 148 -41.27 -20.13 19.12
N ALA A 149 -42.00 -19.49 18.22
CA ALA A 149 -42.46 -20.11 16.97
C ALA A 149 -41.28 -20.49 16.04
N GLU A 150 -40.27 -19.61 15.92
CA GLU A 150 -39.04 -19.89 15.18
C GLU A 150 -38.25 -21.03 15.82
N LYS A 151 -38.18 -21.10 17.15
CA LYS A 151 -37.52 -22.20 17.87
C LYS A 151 -38.23 -23.53 17.63
N VAL A 152 -39.56 -23.57 17.69
CA VAL A 152 -40.35 -24.78 17.36
C VAL A 152 -40.10 -25.22 15.91
N LYS A 153 -40.04 -24.28 14.97
CA LYS A 153 -39.71 -24.58 13.56
C LYS A 153 -38.30 -25.13 13.40
N GLN A 154 -37.33 -24.54 14.08
CA GLN A 154 -35.94 -24.99 14.05
C GLN A 154 -35.81 -26.39 14.64
N ASP A 155 -36.38 -26.64 15.81
CA ASP A 155 -36.31 -27.95 16.48
C ASP A 155 -36.98 -29.04 15.64
N PHE A 156 -38.09 -28.74 14.96
CA PHE A 156 -38.72 -29.65 14.01
C PHE A 156 -37.82 -29.92 12.79
N THR A 157 -37.14 -28.89 12.28
CA THR A 157 -36.20 -29.03 11.16
C THR A 157 -34.99 -29.88 11.55
N ASP A 158 -34.45 -29.70 12.76
CA ASP A 158 -33.34 -30.48 13.29
C ASP A 158 -33.75 -31.95 13.46
N LEU A 159 -34.98 -32.22 13.91
CA LEU A 159 -35.53 -33.58 13.95
C LEU A 159 -35.57 -34.21 12.55
N LEU A 160 -36.01 -33.49 11.52
CA LEU A 160 -35.99 -34.00 10.15
C LEU A 160 -34.56 -34.30 9.66
N LYS A 161 -33.60 -33.46 10.05
CA LYS A 161 -32.17 -33.67 9.74
C LYS A 161 -31.61 -34.91 10.43
N GLU A 162 -31.91 -35.13 11.70
CA GLU A 162 -31.50 -36.33 12.46
C GLU A 162 -32.08 -37.62 11.87
N GLN A 163 -33.27 -37.56 11.30
CA GLN A 163 -33.89 -38.70 10.61
C GLN A 163 -33.34 -38.96 9.20
N ASN A 164 -32.31 -38.21 8.77
CA ASN A 164 -31.72 -38.29 7.43
C ASN A 164 -32.76 -38.15 6.31
N VAL A 165 -33.69 -37.21 6.47
CA VAL A 165 -34.67 -36.89 5.42
C VAL A 165 -33.93 -36.31 4.21
N ASP A 166 -34.14 -36.93 3.07
CA ASP A 166 -33.62 -36.52 1.77
C ASP A 166 -34.75 -36.11 0.81
N LYS A 167 -34.40 -35.74 -0.44
CA LYS A 167 -35.39 -35.32 -1.44
C LYS A 167 -36.33 -36.44 -1.91
N TYR A 168 -36.00 -37.70 -1.64
CA TYR A 168 -36.79 -38.87 -2.03
C TYR A 168 -37.69 -39.37 -0.88
N SER A 169 -37.53 -38.81 0.31
CA SER A 169 -38.23 -39.19 1.52
C SER A 169 -39.73 -38.89 1.40
N ARG A 170 -40.56 -39.83 1.88
CA ARG A 170 -42.03 -39.70 1.88
C ARG A 170 -42.52 -39.31 3.27
N TRP A 171 -43.38 -38.30 3.34
CA TRP A 171 -43.92 -37.78 4.61
C TRP A 171 -44.48 -38.88 5.52
N SER A 172 -45.28 -39.81 4.98
CA SER A 172 -45.86 -40.90 5.76
C SER A 172 -44.80 -41.73 6.49
N LYS A 173 -43.70 -42.07 5.82
CA LYS A 173 -42.62 -42.87 6.41
C LYS A 173 -41.78 -42.12 7.42
N VAL A 174 -41.65 -40.80 7.25
CA VAL A 174 -40.94 -39.94 8.20
C VAL A 174 -41.80 -39.74 9.44
N LYS A 175 -43.09 -39.45 9.26
CA LYS A 175 -44.09 -39.27 10.33
C LYS A 175 -44.10 -40.46 11.29
N ASP A 176 -44.17 -41.69 10.78
CA ASP A 176 -44.19 -42.92 11.60
C ASP A 176 -42.97 -43.03 12.53
N LYS A 177 -41.83 -42.43 12.16
CA LYS A 177 -40.61 -42.45 12.98
C LYS A 177 -40.53 -41.32 14.00
N VAL A 178 -41.18 -40.19 13.74
CA VAL A 178 -41.03 -38.95 14.53
C VAL A 178 -42.23 -38.62 15.41
N GLU A 179 -43.36 -39.30 15.24
CA GLU A 179 -44.62 -38.93 15.90
C GLU A 179 -44.57 -38.99 17.44
N SER A 180 -43.65 -39.77 18.00
CA SER A 180 -43.44 -39.88 19.45
C SER A 180 -42.60 -38.73 20.04
N ASP A 181 -41.77 -38.06 19.23
CA ASP A 181 -40.82 -37.02 19.64
C ASP A 181 -41.52 -35.74 20.14
N SER A 182 -40.99 -35.13 21.20
CA SER A 182 -41.54 -33.90 21.77
C SER A 182 -41.52 -32.73 20.79
N ARG A 183 -40.50 -32.63 19.92
CA ARG A 183 -40.35 -31.58 18.90
C ARG A 183 -41.39 -31.72 17.79
N TYR A 184 -41.79 -32.95 17.46
CA TYR A 184 -42.91 -33.21 16.56
C TYR A 184 -44.24 -32.77 17.19
N LYS A 185 -44.47 -33.15 18.45
CA LYS A 185 -45.68 -32.81 19.19
C LYS A 185 -45.81 -31.31 19.47
N ALA A 186 -44.70 -30.58 19.58
CA ALA A 186 -44.68 -29.13 19.80
C ALA A 186 -45.23 -28.30 18.62
N VAL A 187 -45.38 -28.90 17.43
CA VAL A 187 -46.04 -28.27 16.29
C VAL A 187 -47.52 -28.62 16.34
N ASP A 188 -48.40 -27.70 16.68
CA ASP A 188 -49.81 -28.05 16.98
C ASP A 188 -50.61 -28.52 15.74
N SER A 189 -50.26 -28.04 14.54
CA SER A 189 -51.02 -28.32 13.32
C SER A 189 -50.38 -29.41 12.48
N SER A 190 -51.15 -30.47 12.16
CA SER A 190 -50.71 -31.54 11.25
C SER A 190 -50.38 -31.01 9.86
N HIS A 191 -51.13 -30.03 9.36
CA HIS A 191 -50.87 -29.41 8.06
C HIS A 191 -49.53 -28.66 8.08
N LEU A 192 -49.24 -27.94 9.17
CA LEU A 192 -47.99 -27.20 9.33
C LEU A 192 -46.77 -28.12 9.39
N ARG A 193 -46.89 -29.29 10.04
CA ARG A 193 -45.84 -30.32 10.07
C ARG A 193 -45.50 -30.82 8.66
N GLU A 194 -46.52 -31.12 7.86
CA GLU A 194 -46.34 -31.59 6.48
C GLU A 194 -45.78 -30.48 5.57
N GLU A 195 -46.22 -29.24 5.75
CA GLU A 195 -45.70 -28.09 5.01
C GLU A 195 -44.21 -27.87 5.30
N TRP A 196 -43.81 -27.89 6.58
CA TRP A 196 -42.39 -27.76 6.97
C TRP A 196 -41.54 -28.93 6.46
N PHE A 197 -42.10 -30.14 6.41
CA PHE A 197 -41.44 -31.27 5.77
C PHE A 197 -41.22 -31.04 4.27
N LYS A 198 -42.24 -30.60 3.53
CA LYS A 198 -42.12 -30.29 2.09
C LYS A 198 -41.07 -29.21 1.83
N MET A 199 -41.11 -28.13 2.60
CA MET A 199 -40.11 -27.06 2.52
C MET A 199 -38.68 -27.59 2.77
N TYR A 200 -38.51 -28.48 3.76
CA TYR A 200 -37.21 -29.06 4.07
C TYR A 200 -36.68 -29.93 2.93
N VAL A 201 -37.53 -30.81 2.37
CA VAL A 201 -37.20 -31.66 1.21
C VAL A 201 -36.82 -30.81 0.00
N GLU A 202 -37.58 -29.75 -0.30
CA GLU A 202 -37.28 -28.84 -1.40
C GLU A 202 -35.95 -28.11 -1.20
N THR A 203 -35.67 -27.66 0.04
CA THR A 203 -34.41 -27.02 0.40
C THR A 203 -33.24 -27.98 0.20
N LYS A 204 -33.38 -29.24 0.64
CA LYS A 204 -32.35 -30.28 0.45
C LYS A 204 -32.08 -30.59 -1.02
N ALA A 205 -33.13 -30.64 -1.85
CA ALA A 205 -32.97 -30.82 -3.28
C ALA A 205 -32.17 -29.68 -3.92
N LYS A 206 -32.49 -28.42 -3.58
CA LYS A 206 -31.76 -27.23 -4.07
C LYS A 206 -30.31 -27.19 -3.60
N GLU A 207 -30.04 -27.56 -2.35
CA GLU A 207 -28.67 -27.65 -1.80
C GLU A 207 -27.82 -28.67 -2.56
N GLU A 208 -28.38 -29.86 -2.84
CA GLU A 208 -27.67 -30.93 -3.56
C GLU A 208 -27.37 -30.53 -5.02
N ASP A 209 -28.34 -29.93 -5.71
CA ASP A 209 -28.14 -29.47 -7.10
C ASP A 209 -27.12 -28.33 -7.16
N ALA A 210 -27.17 -27.40 -6.19
CA ALA A 210 -26.18 -26.32 -6.08
C ALA A 210 -24.76 -26.84 -5.79
N GLU A 211 -24.61 -27.86 -4.94
CA GLU A 211 -23.31 -28.45 -4.66
C GLU A 211 -22.75 -29.20 -5.88
N LYS A 212 -23.60 -29.92 -6.63
CA LYS A 212 -23.20 -30.56 -7.90
C LYS A 212 -22.71 -29.54 -8.93
N GLU A 213 -23.41 -28.42 -9.07
CA GLU A 213 -22.97 -27.36 -9.99
C GLU A 213 -21.66 -26.71 -9.53
N ARG A 214 -21.49 -26.47 -8.22
CA ARG A 214 -20.21 -25.99 -7.67
C ARG A 214 -19.08 -26.98 -7.91
N GLU A 215 -19.32 -28.28 -7.76
CA GLU A 215 -18.32 -29.31 -8.00
C GLU A 215 -17.91 -29.38 -9.48
N LYS A 216 -18.87 -29.39 -10.40
CA LYS A 216 -18.59 -29.31 -11.85
C LYS A 216 -17.82 -28.06 -12.21
N GLU A 217 -18.16 -26.92 -11.61
CA GLU A 217 -17.46 -25.67 -11.85
C GLU A 217 -16.01 -25.71 -11.31
N ARG A 218 -15.79 -26.32 -10.13
CA ARG A 218 -14.44 -26.56 -9.60
C ARG A 218 -13.63 -27.48 -10.51
N GLN A 219 -14.22 -28.56 -11.02
CA GLN A 219 -13.57 -29.47 -11.97
C GLN A 219 -13.21 -28.74 -13.27
N ARG A 220 -14.14 -27.99 -13.86
CA ARG A 220 -13.88 -27.21 -15.08
C ARG A 220 -12.75 -26.20 -14.89
N ARG A 221 -12.73 -25.46 -13.77
CA ARG A 221 -11.64 -24.52 -13.46
C ARG A 221 -10.30 -25.23 -13.32
N ALA A 222 -10.26 -26.40 -12.68
CA ALA A 222 -9.03 -27.18 -12.53
C ALA A 222 -8.52 -27.71 -13.88
N GLU A 223 -9.41 -28.20 -14.74
CA GLU A 223 -9.07 -28.64 -16.09
C GLU A 223 -8.59 -27.50 -16.99
N GLU A 224 -9.25 -26.33 -16.94
CA GLU A 224 -8.84 -25.13 -17.66
C GLU A 224 -7.45 -24.67 -17.22
N SER A 225 -7.21 -24.61 -15.90
CA SER A 225 -5.90 -24.25 -15.34
C SER A 225 -4.80 -25.24 -15.74
N LEU A 226 -5.10 -26.56 -15.73
CA LEU A 226 -4.14 -27.58 -16.15
C LEU A 226 -3.80 -27.46 -17.64
N LYS A 227 -4.82 -27.22 -18.48
CA LYS A 227 -4.65 -27.05 -19.93
C LYS A 227 -3.88 -25.79 -20.28
N GLU A 228 -4.12 -24.70 -19.57
CA GLU A 228 -3.37 -23.44 -19.72
C GLU A 228 -1.90 -23.65 -19.34
N ARG A 229 -1.63 -24.24 -18.17
CA ARG A 229 -0.26 -24.56 -17.74
C ARG A 229 0.47 -25.48 -18.74
N GLN A 230 -0.20 -26.49 -19.29
CA GLN A 230 0.39 -27.35 -20.32
C GLN A 230 0.75 -26.57 -21.59
N ARG A 231 -0.10 -25.62 -22.01
CA ARG A 231 0.18 -24.74 -23.15
C ARG A 231 1.36 -23.83 -22.89
N GLU A 232 1.47 -23.25 -21.70
CA GLU A 232 2.61 -22.41 -21.31
C GLU A 232 3.91 -23.21 -21.32
N VAL A 233 3.94 -24.38 -20.67
CA VAL A 233 5.11 -25.26 -20.67
C VAL A 233 5.51 -25.67 -22.09
N GLN A 234 4.54 -25.98 -22.95
CA GLN A 234 4.82 -26.31 -24.35
C GLN A 234 5.39 -25.11 -25.12
N LYS A 235 4.87 -23.91 -24.88
CA LYS A 235 5.35 -22.67 -25.50
C LYS A 235 6.77 -22.36 -25.04
N GLU A 236 7.04 -22.36 -23.74
CA GLU A 236 8.39 -22.16 -23.17
C GLU A 236 9.38 -23.19 -23.71
N ARG A 237 9.01 -24.47 -23.75
CA ARG A 237 9.86 -25.52 -24.32
C ARG A 237 10.16 -25.25 -25.80
N SER A 238 9.17 -24.78 -26.57
CA SER A 238 9.36 -24.45 -27.98
C SER A 238 10.24 -23.21 -28.18
N GLU A 239 10.15 -22.23 -27.30
CA GLU A 239 10.98 -21.03 -27.31
C GLU A 239 12.42 -21.36 -26.96
N LEU A 240 12.64 -22.18 -25.93
CA LEU A 240 13.95 -22.66 -25.53
C LEU A 240 14.65 -23.44 -26.65
N ILE A 241 13.93 -24.35 -27.32
CA ILE A 241 14.49 -25.11 -28.45
C ILE A 241 14.92 -24.16 -29.57
N ARG A 242 14.07 -23.18 -29.91
CA ARG A 242 14.40 -22.17 -30.94
C ARG A 242 15.59 -21.30 -30.54
N GLU A 243 15.72 -20.97 -29.26
CA GLU A 243 16.85 -20.20 -28.75
C GLU A 243 18.15 -20.98 -28.86
N VAL A 244 18.17 -22.24 -28.41
CA VAL A 244 19.31 -23.14 -28.53
C VAL A 244 19.72 -23.33 -29.99
N ASP A 245 18.75 -23.51 -30.90
CA ASP A 245 19.03 -23.63 -32.33
C ASP A 245 19.64 -22.35 -32.91
N ARG A 246 19.12 -21.17 -32.54
CA ARG A 246 19.70 -19.87 -32.94
C ARG A 246 21.13 -19.70 -32.43
N GLU A 247 21.39 -20.01 -31.16
CA GLU A 247 22.74 -19.94 -30.59
C GLU A 247 23.69 -20.87 -31.32
N ARG A 248 23.25 -22.09 -31.63
CA ARG A 248 24.05 -23.06 -32.37
C ARG A 248 24.37 -22.58 -33.79
N GLU A 249 23.40 -21.99 -34.49
CA GLU A 249 23.62 -21.41 -35.82
C GLU A 249 24.57 -20.20 -35.77
N GLN A 250 24.42 -19.34 -34.77
CA GLN A 250 25.30 -18.20 -34.54
C GLN A 250 26.72 -18.65 -34.27
N HIS A 251 26.93 -19.64 -33.40
CA HIS A 251 28.26 -20.19 -33.11
C HIS A 251 28.96 -20.72 -34.37
N LYS A 252 28.23 -21.42 -35.24
CA LYS A 252 28.79 -21.88 -36.53
C LYS A 252 29.17 -20.72 -37.45
N ARG A 253 28.37 -19.65 -37.46
CA ARG A 253 28.66 -18.44 -38.25
C ARG A 253 29.87 -17.68 -37.69
N ASP A 254 30.00 -17.61 -36.37
CA ASP A 254 31.14 -17.00 -35.70
C ASP A 254 32.43 -17.79 -35.95
N GLU A 255 32.36 -19.11 -35.91
CA GLU A 255 33.45 -20.01 -36.27
C GLU A 255 33.90 -19.79 -37.72
N ALA A 256 32.95 -19.73 -38.67
CA ALA A 256 33.25 -19.40 -40.07
C ALA A 256 33.90 -18.01 -40.21
N THR A 257 33.44 -17.02 -39.43
CA THR A 257 34.03 -15.67 -39.36
C THR A 257 35.46 -15.70 -38.85
N GLN A 258 35.73 -16.47 -37.79
CA GLN A 258 37.07 -16.62 -37.22
C GLN A 258 38.02 -17.30 -38.21
N HIS A 259 37.59 -18.38 -38.87
CA HIS A 259 38.37 -19.03 -39.92
C HIS A 259 38.70 -18.08 -41.06
N PHE A 260 37.73 -17.27 -41.51
CA PHE A 260 37.96 -16.29 -42.55
C PHE A 260 38.94 -15.19 -42.13
N LYS A 261 38.79 -14.65 -40.91
CA LYS A 261 39.73 -13.67 -40.34
C LYS A 261 41.14 -14.24 -40.22
N ALA A 262 41.30 -15.49 -39.80
CA ALA A 262 42.60 -16.15 -39.74
C ALA A 262 43.23 -16.30 -41.13
N LEU A 263 42.43 -16.72 -42.13
CA LEU A 263 42.86 -16.79 -43.52
C LEU A 263 43.34 -15.43 -44.05
N LEU A 264 42.61 -14.35 -43.75
CA LEU A 264 42.99 -12.98 -44.10
C LEU A 264 44.29 -12.55 -43.41
N ALA A 265 44.45 -12.86 -42.13
CA ALA A 265 45.67 -12.51 -41.39
C ALA A 265 46.93 -13.17 -42.00
N ASP A 266 46.81 -14.41 -42.45
CA ASP A 266 47.94 -15.15 -43.03
C ASP A 266 48.25 -14.69 -44.45
N MET A 267 47.22 -14.57 -45.29
CA MET A 267 47.36 -14.37 -46.74
C MET A 267 47.36 -12.90 -47.17
N VAL A 268 46.82 -11.99 -46.35
CA VAL A 268 46.67 -10.57 -46.69
C VAL A 268 47.48 -9.73 -45.70
N ARG A 269 48.71 -9.40 -46.11
CA ARG A 269 49.63 -8.55 -45.32
C ARG A 269 49.82 -7.16 -45.91
N ASN A 270 49.37 -6.95 -47.16
CA ASN A 270 49.43 -5.67 -47.84
C ASN A 270 48.13 -4.89 -47.59
N ALA A 271 48.26 -3.65 -47.12
CA ALA A 271 47.14 -2.75 -46.83
C ALA A 271 46.59 -2.09 -48.11
N ASP A 272 47.35 -2.12 -49.20
CA ASP A 272 46.92 -1.64 -50.52
C ASP A 272 46.26 -2.77 -51.36
N ALA A 273 45.95 -3.92 -50.75
CA ALA A 273 45.35 -5.05 -51.45
C ALA A 273 43.89 -4.77 -51.84
N ASN A 274 43.49 -5.27 -53.02
CA ASN A 274 42.14 -5.10 -53.55
C ASN A 274 41.33 -6.40 -53.44
N TRP A 275 40.07 -6.28 -53.02
CA TRP A 275 39.20 -7.44 -52.77
C TRP A 275 39.09 -8.38 -53.97
N ARG A 276 38.94 -7.86 -55.19
CA ARG A 276 38.73 -8.71 -56.38
C ARG A 276 39.91 -9.64 -56.65
N GLU A 277 41.13 -9.15 -56.45
CA GLU A 277 42.36 -9.91 -56.70
C GLU A 277 42.66 -10.85 -55.53
N THR A 278 42.59 -10.32 -54.30
CA THR A 278 42.78 -11.11 -53.09
C THR A 278 41.80 -12.28 -53.04
N ARG A 279 40.51 -12.06 -53.30
CA ARG A 279 39.50 -13.13 -53.36
C ARG A 279 39.87 -14.25 -54.32
N ARG A 280 40.43 -13.95 -55.50
CA ARG A 280 40.87 -14.98 -56.47
C ARG A 280 42.00 -15.83 -55.91
N GLN A 281 42.88 -15.25 -55.09
CA GLN A 281 43.98 -15.98 -54.43
C GLN A 281 43.46 -16.79 -53.25
N LEU A 282 42.61 -16.19 -52.40
CA LEU A 282 42.06 -16.85 -51.22
C LEU A 282 41.23 -18.09 -51.57
N ARG A 283 40.49 -18.08 -52.69
CA ARG A 283 39.70 -19.25 -53.17
C ARG A 283 40.55 -20.49 -53.49
N LYS A 284 41.87 -20.35 -53.62
CA LYS A 284 42.77 -21.49 -53.84
C LYS A 284 43.21 -22.14 -52.53
N ASP A 285 43.04 -21.45 -51.39
CA ASP A 285 43.36 -21.98 -50.06
C ASP A 285 42.21 -22.87 -49.58
N HIS A 286 42.53 -24.06 -49.06
CA HIS A 286 41.54 -25.01 -48.55
C HIS A 286 40.65 -24.41 -47.45
N ARG A 287 41.18 -23.48 -46.66
CA ARG A 287 40.44 -22.81 -45.57
C ARG A 287 39.36 -21.86 -46.07
N TRP A 288 39.33 -21.52 -47.36
CA TRP A 288 38.24 -20.73 -47.95
C TRP A 288 36.88 -21.40 -47.76
N GLU A 289 36.83 -22.74 -47.84
CA GLU A 289 35.60 -23.52 -47.69
C GLU A 289 35.10 -23.55 -46.24
N LEU A 290 35.98 -23.35 -45.25
CA LEU A 290 35.59 -23.24 -43.82
C LEU A 290 34.76 -21.98 -43.55
N ALA A 291 34.81 -21.00 -44.45
CA ALA A 291 34.02 -19.77 -44.37
C ALA A 291 32.74 -19.83 -45.21
N ASN A 292 32.26 -21.00 -45.64
CA ASN A 292 31.11 -21.11 -46.56
C ASN A 292 29.78 -20.61 -46.00
N LEU A 293 29.63 -20.55 -44.67
CA LEU A 293 28.45 -19.99 -44.02
C LEU A 293 28.33 -18.47 -44.18
N LEU A 294 29.43 -17.79 -44.55
CA LEU A 294 29.44 -16.37 -44.82
C LEU A 294 29.12 -16.13 -46.28
N ASP A 295 28.24 -15.18 -46.54
CA ASP A 295 27.95 -14.78 -47.90
C ASP A 295 29.12 -13.97 -48.52
N ARG A 296 28.94 -13.57 -49.77
CA ARG A 296 29.98 -12.83 -50.50
C ARG A 296 30.23 -11.44 -49.88
N ASP A 297 29.18 -10.76 -49.46
CA ASP A 297 29.23 -9.37 -49.03
C ASP A 297 29.81 -9.28 -47.61
N GLU A 298 29.51 -10.26 -46.76
CA GLU A 298 30.13 -10.43 -45.45
C GLU A 298 31.62 -10.72 -45.55
N LYS A 299 32.03 -11.60 -46.46
CA LYS A 299 33.46 -11.85 -46.70
C LYS A 299 34.16 -10.58 -47.21
N GLU A 300 33.53 -9.80 -48.07
CA GLU A 300 34.06 -8.52 -48.54
C GLU A 300 34.16 -7.49 -47.40
N LYS A 301 33.15 -7.43 -46.53
CA LYS A 301 33.16 -6.58 -45.34
C LYS A 301 34.30 -6.94 -44.39
N LEU A 302 34.46 -8.22 -44.05
CA LEU A 302 35.55 -8.71 -43.20
C LEU A 302 36.93 -8.44 -43.79
N PHE A 303 37.05 -8.51 -45.12
CA PHE A 303 38.27 -8.12 -45.81
C PHE A 303 38.56 -6.62 -45.64
N ASN A 304 37.57 -5.75 -45.87
CA ASN A 304 37.76 -4.31 -45.71
C ASN A 304 38.10 -3.94 -44.26
N GLU A 305 37.44 -4.55 -43.27
CA GLU A 305 37.77 -4.39 -41.84
C GLU A 305 39.22 -4.80 -41.56
N HIS A 306 39.69 -5.92 -42.14
CA HIS A 306 41.07 -6.36 -42.00
C HIS A 306 42.06 -5.38 -42.63
N ILE A 307 41.76 -4.84 -43.83
CA ILE A 307 42.58 -3.83 -44.50
C ILE A 307 42.65 -2.54 -43.68
N ASP A 308 41.55 -2.09 -43.10
CA ASP A 308 41.51 -0.91 -42.25
C ASP A 308 42.36 -1.11 -40.99
N MET A 309 42.26 -2.28 -40.34
CA MET A 309 43.11 -2.64 -39.21
C MET A 309 44.60 -2.66 -39.58
N LEU A 310 44.96 -3.24 -40.73
CA LEU A 310 46.34 -3.23 -41.22
C LEU A 310 46.83 -1.82 -41.52
N THR A 311 45.99 -0.99 -42.14
CA THR A 311 46.31 0.40 -42.46
C THR A 311 46.57 1.20 -41.20
N LYS A 312 45.71 1.04 -40.18
CA LYS A 312 45.87 1.68 -38.87
C LYS A 312 47.17 1.26 -38.18
N LYS A 313 47.43 -0.05 -38.10
CA LYS A 313 48.66 -0.58 -37.48
C LYS A 313 49.93 -0.09 -38.18
N LYS A 314 49.92 -0.06 -39.51
CA LYS A 314 51.05 0.46 -40.31
C LYS A 314 51.24 1.96 -40.12
N ARG A 315 50.15 2.74 -40.06
CA ARG A 315 50.18 4.17 -39.75
C ARG A 315 50.81 4.42 -38.39
N GLU A 316 50.42 3.68 -37.36
CA GLU A 316 51.00 3.79 -36.02
C GLU A 316 52.50 3.50 -36.04
N GLN A 317 52.94 2.43 -36.71
CA GLN A 317 54.37 2.11 -36.87
C GLN A 317 55.13 3.19 -37.65
N PHE A 318 54.51 3.79 -38.68
CA PHE A 318 55.11 4.89 -39.44
C PHE A 318 55.23 6.16 -38.59
N LYS A 319 54.21 6.50 -37.79
CA LYS A 319 54.27 7.61 -36.83
C LYS A 319 55.38 7.40 -35.78
N GLN A 320 55.51 6.18 -35.24
CA GLN A 320 56.60 5.82 -34.33
C GLN A 320 57.98 6.03 -34.96
N LEU A 321 58.17 5.60 -36.22
CA LEU A 321 59.40 5.87 -36.96
C LEU A 321 59.70 7.37 -37.06
N LEU A 322 58.69 8.19 -37.37
CA LEU A 322 58.87 9.64 -37.42
C LEU A 322 59.21 10.23 -36.04
N ASP A 323 58.56 9.75 -34.98
CA ASP A 323 58.86 10.18 -33.60
C ASP A 323 60.28 9.82 -33.15
N GLU A 324 60.81 8.68 -33.60
CA GLU A 324 62.19 8.22 -33.31
C GLU A 324 63.25 8.96 -34.15
N THR A 325 62.86 9.66 -35.21
CA THR A 325 63.80 10.37 -36.09
C THR A 325 64.08 11.78 -35.55
N SER A 326 65.17 11.92 -34.82
CA SER A 326 65.58 13.16 -34.12
C SER A 326 65.79 14.39 -35.01
N GLU A 327 66.07 14.17 -36.29
CA GLU A 327 66.37 15.19 -37.30
C GLU A 327 65.10 15.86 -37.85
N ILE A 328 63.91 15.38 -37.48
CA ILE A 328 62.63 15.96 -37.90
C ILE A 328 62.30 17.17 -37.03
N THR A 329 62.08 18.30 -37.70
CA THR A 329 61.63 19.57 -37.10
C THR A 329 60.28 19.99 -37.69
N LEU A 330 59.63 21.00 -37.10
CA LEU A 330 58.36 21.54 -37.60
C LEU A 330 58.46 22.17 -39.02
N MET A 331 59.68 22.43 -39.50
CA MET A 331 59.96 23.01 -40.82
C MET A 331 60.54 21.99 -41.81
N SER A 332 60.73 20.73 -41.40
CA SER A 332 61.34 19.70 -42.25
C SER A 332 60.47 19.38 -43.46
N SER A 333 61.08 19.27 -44.64
CA SER A 333 60.38 18.87 -45.85
C SER A 333 60.33 17.36 -46.02
N TRP A 334 59.30 16.85 -46.72
CA TRP A 334 59.19 15.42 -47.02
C TRP A 334 60.44 14.87 -47.72
N LYS A 335 61.04 15.64 -48.64
CA LYS A 335 62.22 15.21 -49.41
C LYS A 335 63.45 14.99 -48.53
N GLU A 336 63.62 15.77 -47.47
CA GLU A 336 64.72 15.64 -46.52
C GLU A 336 64.50 14.44 -45.61
N VAL A 337 63.32 14.37 -44.99
CA VAL A 337 62.96 13.28 -44.06
C VAL A 337 63.00 11.93 -44.77
N ARG A 338 62.47 11.85 -46.00
CA ARG A 338 62.50 10.64 -46.84
C ARG A 338 63.91 10.09 -47.03
N LYS A 339 64.95 10.93 -47.15
CA LYS A 339 66.33 10.45 -47.32
C LYS A 339 66.87 9.78 -46.06
N ILE A 340 66.35 10.15 -44.89
CA ILE A 340 66.77 9.65 -43.58
C ILE A 340 66.06 8.33 -43.30
N ILE A 341 64.75 8.27 -43.53
CA ILE A 341 63.92 7.13 -43.13
C ILE A 341 63.76 6.03 -44.20
N LYS A 342 64.30 6.24 -45.42
CA LYS A 342 64.08 5.33 -46.58
C LYS A 342 64.51 3.88 -46.34
N ASP A 343 65.50 3.66 -45.49
CA ASP A 343 66.10 2.35 -45.25
C ASP A 343 65.40 1.60 -44.09
N ASP A 344 64.51 2.28 -43.34
CA ASP A 344 63.73 1.65 -42.27
C ASP A 344 62.62 0.73 -42.84
N PRO A 345 62.47 -0.51 -42.33
CA PRO A 345 61.43 -1.42 -42.78
C PRO A 345 59.99 -0.87 -42.62
N ARG A 346 59.72 -0.02 -41.63
CA ARG A 346 58.41 0.60 -41.40
C ARG A 346 58.06 1.61 -42.50
N PHE A 347 59.05 2.30 -43.07
CA PHE A 347 58.87 3.19 -44.22
C PHE A 347 58.42 2.42 -45.47
N SER A 348 59.12 1.34 -45.81
CA SER A 348 58.78 0.51 -46.98
C SER A 348 57.46 -0.24 -46.80
N LYS A 349 57.15 -0.73 -45.59
CA LYS A 349 55.95 -1.52 -45.28
C LYS A 349 54.66 -0.70 -45.13
N PHE A 350 54.75 0.61 -44.88
CA PHE A 350 53.58 1.48 -44.66
C PHE A 350 52.63 1.52 -45.87
N SER A 351 53.15 1.89 -47.03
CA SER A 351 52.42 1.85 -48.31
C SER A 351 53.42 1.82 -49.45
N SER A 352 53.06 1.27 -50.61
CA SER A 352 53.86 1.36 -51.84
C SER A 352 53.81 2.75 -52.50
N SER A 353 52.85 3.60 -52.10
CA SER A 353 52.65 4.93 -52.68
C SER A 353 53.43 6.01 -51.93
N ASP A 354 54.40 6.64 -52.62
CA ASP A 354 55.18 7.76 -52.05
C ASP A 354 54.27 8.96 -51.69
N ARG A 355 53.24 9.22 -52.50
CA ARG A 355 52.24 10.25 -52.22
C ARG A 355 51.46 10.00 -50.93
N LYS A 356 51.15 8.74 -50.61
CA LYS A 356 50.49 8.38 -49.34
C LYS A 356 51.43 8.59 -48.15
N ARG A 357 52.72 8.24 -48.30
CA ARG A 357 53.75 8.49 -47.28
C ARG A 357 53.93 9.99 -47.02
N GLU A 358 54.03 10.79 -48.09
CA GLU A 358 54.14 12.26 -48.00
C GLU A 358 52.92 12.88 -47.31
N ARG A 359 51.71 12.43 -47.66
CA ARG A 359 50.49 12.90 -47.01
C ARG A 359 50.49 12.59 -45.51
N GLU A 360 50.82 11.36 -45.13
CA GLU A 360 50.88 10.97 -43.72
C GLU A 360 51.94 11.77 -42.95
N PHE A 361 53.10 12.04 -43.57
CA PHE A 361 54.12 12.91 -43.00
C PHE A 361 53.61 14.34 -42.80
N ASN A 362 52.93 14.91 -43.80
CA ASN A 362 52.37 16.26 -43.69
C ASN A 362 51.30 16.35 -42.60
N ASP A 363 50.47 15.31 -42.46
CA ASP A 363 49.49 15.21 -41.37
C ASP A 363 50.20 15.07 -40.01
N TYR A 364 51.27 14.28 -39.93
CA TYR A 364 52.10 14.17 -38.73
C TYR A 364 52.75 15.51 -38.30
N ILE A 365 53.32 16.27 -39.24
CA ILE A 365 53.89 17.59 -38.95
C ILE A 365 52.78 18.56 -38.50
N ARG A 366 51.61 18.50 -39.13
CA ARG A 366 50.44 19.29 -38.69
C ARG A 366 50.05 18.94 -37.26
N ASP A 367 49.98 17.65 -36.92
CA ASP A 367 49.68 17.17 -35.57
C ASP A 367 50.72 17.67 -34.55
N LYS A 368 52.02 17.57 -34.87
CA LYS A 368 53.11 18.09 -34.02
C LYS A 368 53.04 19.61 -33.85
N PHE A 369 52.69 20.35 -34.89
CA PHE A 369 52.52 21.80 -34.81
C PHE A 369 51.33 22.20 -33.93
N VAL A 370 50.22 21.46 -34.03
CA VAL A 370 49.05 21.66 -33.16
C VAL A 370 49.41 21.35 -31.71
N ALA A 371 50.13 20.24 -31.45
CA ALA A 371 50.61 19.88 -30.12
C ALA A 371 51.56 20.94 -29.55
N ALA A 372 52.57 21.38 -30.31
CA ALA A 372 53.49 22.43 -29.88
C ALA A 372 52.78 23.77 -29.59
N LYS A 373 51.76 24.12 -30.39
CA LYS A 373 50.90 25.28 -30.09
C LYS A 373 50.10 25.11 -28.81
N ALA A 374 49.60 23.90 -28.53
CA ALA A 374 48.91 23.60 -27.29
C ALA A 374 49.85 23.69 -26.09
N ASP A 375 51.03 23.08 -26.18
CA ASP A 375 52.06 23.11 -25.13
C ASP A 375 52.55 24.54 -24.88
N PHE A 376 52.76 25.34 -25.93
CA PHE A 376 53.10 26.75 -25.80
C PHE A 376 51.99 27.55 -25.10
N ARG A 377 50.72 27.29 -25.43
CA ARG A 377 49.58 27.91 -24.71
C ARG A 377 49.52 27.49 -23.25
N THR A 378 49.84 26.23 -22.94
CA THR A 378 49.91 25.72 -21.56
C THR A 378 51.05 26.39 -20.80
N LEU A 379 52.24 26.43 -21.38
CA LEU A 379 53.39 27.15 -20.83
C LEU A 379 53.05 28.60 -20.58
N LEU A 380 52.43 29.32 -21.52
CA LEU A 380 52.00 30.71 -21.32
C LEU A 380 50.98 30.89 -20.18
N LYS A 381 50.15 29.88 -19.90
CA LYS A 381 49.24 29.89 -18.73
C LYS A 381 50.03 29.69 -17.44
N GLU A 382 50.99 28.79 -17.42
CA GLU A 382 51.85 28.48 -16.27
C GLU A 382 52.83 29.62 -15.96
N THR A 383 53.37 30.29 -16.99
CA THR A 383 54.31 31.41 -16.87
C THR A 383 53.64 32.76 -16.67
N LYS A 384 52.36 32.81 -16.26
CA LYS A 384 51.70 34.08 -15.87
C LYS A 384 52.25 34.62 -14.55
N PHE A 385 53.48 35.11 -14.61
CA PHE A 385 53.98 36.29 -13.90
C PHE A 385 53.56 37.59 -14.64
N ILE A 386 52.32 37.65 -15.12
CA ILE A 386 51.68 38.91 -15.52
C ILE A 386 50.36 38.99 -14.76
N THR A 387 50.49 39.18 -13.45
CA THR A 387 49.46 39.79 -12.63
C THR A 387 49.27 41.22 -13.13
N TYR A 388 48.03 41.59 -13.43
CA TYR A 388 47.62 42.99 -13.60
C TYR A 388 48.06 43.74 -12.32
N LYS A 389 49.01 44.66 -12.46
CA LYS A 389 49.20 45.76 -11.50
C LYS A 389 48.78 47.03 -12.22
#